data_AF-A0A2H0RY83-F1
#
_entry.id   AF-A0A2H0RY83-F1
#
_cell.length_a   1.000
_cell.length_b   1.000
_cell.length_c   1.000
_cell.angle_alpha   90.00
_cell.angle_beta   90.00
_cell.angle_gamma   90.00
#
_symmetry.space_group_name_H-M   'P 1'
#
loop_
_entity.id
_entity.type
_entity.pdbx_description
1 polymer ?
#
loop_
_entity_poly.entity_id
_entity_poly.type
_entity_poly.pdbx_seq_one_letter_code
_entity_poly.pdbx_strand_id
1 'polypeptide(L)'
;MEWLTENSRKFLELGYLVDGTTPEGRIREIADRAEALNGIKGFADTFYGYMSKGFFSLSSPVWSNFGKERGLPISCFGSYIGDDMGEILFTQAEVGMMSKMGGGTSGYFGDLRHRGAAISKNGQSAGAVHFMQLFDKMVDIVSQGSTRRGQFAPYLPIDHPDADEFLDIGTEGNPIQKLTHGVCVGDEWMQEMIDGDRNKRALWAKVIQKRGEIGYPYIFFRDNVNKQTVDVYKDKKMTIWASNLCTEIMLPSSKFESFVCVLSSINILHYDEWKDTDAVETLVYFLDAIVTEFVQKLEAYRDSSEEDDRKVFLFMQRAYTFAKNHRALGLGVLGWHSYLQSKMISFESRDAAKLNHSIFQLIRERSYKASQELATAFGEPEVLKGYGRRNTTLMAVAPTTSSAFILGQVSQGIEPIWSNCYVKDIQKIKTTIKNPFLEKLLESKNQNTTDVWHDTRNHDGSVQHVDFLSDEEKDVFKTYPEIDQMSIIHQAATRQEFIDQGQSLNVLIHPDTPAKVINELYITAWKMGIKTLYYQHSMNAAQQLNLKKVCKACEG
;
A
#
# COMPACT_ATOMS: atom_id res chain seq x y z
N MET A 1 3.58 27.13 -3.40
CA MET A 1 3.75 25.67 -3.47
C MET A 1 3.44 25.24 -4.89
N GLU A 2 4.44 24.80 -5.66
CA GLU A 2 4.30 24.54 -7.11
C GLU A 2 3.41 23.31 -7.39
N TRP A 3 3.52 22.27 -6.57
CA TRP A 3 2.72 21.04 -6.70
C TRP A 3 1.22 21.24 -6.45
N LEU A 4 0.82 22.32 -5.76
CA LEU A 4 -0.56 22.60 -5.38
C LEU A 4 -1.33 23.27 -6.55
N THR A 5 -1.44 22.52 -7.64
CA THR A 5 -2.16 22.92 -8.87
C THR A 5 -3.65 23.15 -8.61
N GLU A 6 -4.35 23.77 -9.56
CA GLU A 6 -5.81 23.93 -9.48
C GLU A 6 -6.53 22.58 -9.32
N ASN A 7 -6.06 21.54 -10.00
CA ASN A 7 -6.58 20.17 -9.87
C ASN A 7 -6.33 19.61 -8.46
N SER A 8 -5.13 19.82 -7.91
CA SER A 8 -4.77 19.38 -6.56
C SER A 8 -5.65 20.06 -5.50
N ARG A 9 -5.86 21.37 -5.63
CA ARG A 9 -6.73 22.15 -4.72
C ARG A 9 -8.15 21.64 -4.74
N LYS A 10 -8.76 21.54 -5.92
CA LYS A 10 -10.11 21.01 -6.10
C LYS A 10 -10.26 19.60 -5.53
N PHE A 11 -9.26 18.74 -5.74
CA PHE A 11 -9.27 17.39 -5.19
C PHE A 11 -9.23 17.38 -3.66
N LEU A 12 -8.43 18.26 -3.05
CA LEU A 12 -8.35 18.42 -1.61
C LEU A 12 -9.66 18.97 -1.02
N GLU A 13 -10.19 20.04 -1.60
CA GLU A 13 -11.44 20.71 -1.18
C GLU A 13 -12.65 19.78 -1.21
N LEU A 14 -12.76 18.91 -2.21
CA LEU A 14 -13.90 18.00 -2.33
C LEU A 14 -13.84 16.79 -1.40
N GLY A 15 -12.65 16.35 -1.03
CA GLY A 15 -12.44 15.04 -0.40
C GLY A 15 -11.98 15.09 1.06
N TYR A 16 -11.24 16.13 1.45
CA TYR A 16 -10.45 16.08 2.68
C TYR A 16 -10.48 17.35 3.53
N LEU A 17 -10.85 18.49 2.96
CA LEU A 17 -10.91 19.76 3.68
C LEU A 17 -12.33 20.04 4.19
N VAL A 18 -12.42 20.71 5.33
CA VAL A 18 -13.69 21.23 5.85
C VAL A 18 -13.97 22.58 5.19
N ASP A 19 -15.24 22.89 4.92
CA ASP A 19 -15.69 24.13 4.29
C ASP A 19 -14.98 25.37 4.86
N GLY A 20 -14.39 26.16 3.96
CA GLY A 20 -13.67 27.39 4.31
C GLY A 20 -12.18 27.23 4.66
N THR A 21 -11.66 26.00 4.74
CA THR A 21 -10.22 25.75 4.99
C THR A 21 -9.45 25.67 3.67
N THR A 22 -8.41 26.50 3.49
CA THR A 22 -7.52 26.37 2.32
C THR A 22 -6.52 25.23 2.52
N PRO A 23 -6.00 24.59 1.45
CA PRO A 23 -4.98 23.56 1.59
C PRO A 23 -3.76 24.02 2.39
N GLU A 24 -3.27 25.24 2.15
CA GLU A 24 -2.14 25.81 2.89
C GLU A 24 -2.45 26.03 4.37
N GLY A 25 -3.65 26.54 4.68
CA GLY A 25 -4.12 26.67 6.05
C GLY A 25 -4.16 25.31 6.73
N ARG A 26 -4.66 24.29 6.04
CA ARG A 26 -4.71 22.93 6.57
C ARG A 26 -3.32 22.33 6.80
N ILE A 27 -2.36 22.54 5.90
CA ILE A 27 -0.97 22.10 6.11
C ILE A 27 -0.40 22.77 7.37
N ARG A 28 -0.67 24.06 7.57
CA ARG A 28 -0.21 24.79 8.76
C ARG A 28 -0.82 24.22 10.04
N GLU A 29 -2.13 24.00 10.08
CA GLU A 29 -2.80 23.36 11.24
C GLU A 29 -2.19 22.00 11.58
N ILE A 30 -1.90 21.17 10.57
CA ILE A 30 -1.27 19.86 10.74
C ILE A 30 0.13 20.03 11.34
N ALA A 31 0.92 20.96 10.81
CA ALA A 31 2.28 21.23 11.27
C ALA A 31 2.30 21.72 12.72
N ASP A 32 1.44 22.68 13.07
CA ASP A 32 1.32 23.25 14.42
C ASP A 32 0.84 22.20 15.43
N ARG A 33 -0.10 21.33 15.03
CA ARG A 33 -0.55 20.22 15.88
C ARG A 33 0.58 19.22 16.15
N ALA A 34 1.36 18.88 15.11
CA ALA A 34 2.48 17.96 15.27
C ALA A 34 3.57 18.56 16.19
N GLU A 35 3.88 19.86 16.04
CA GLU A 35 4.77 20.58 16.96
C GLU A 35 4.24 20.56 18.40
N ALA A 36 2.94 20.78 18.61
CA ALA A 36 2.34 20.70 19.94
C ALA A 36 2.44 19.31 20.59
N LEU A 37 2.41 18.25 19.77
CA LEU A 37 2.49 16.85 20.24
C LEU A 37 3.91 16.38 20.50
N ASN A 38 4.88 16.80 19.67
CA ASN A 38 6.28 16.42 19.84
C ASN A 38 7.06 17.42 20.72
N GLY A 39 6.58 18.64 20.93
CA GLY A 39 7.28 19.66 21.72
C GLY A 39 8.58 20.17 21.11
N ILE A 40 8.85 19.88 19.83
CA ILE A 40 10.06 20.28 19.11
C ILE A 40 9.83 21.69 18.55
N LYS A 41 10.42 22.70 19.19
CA LYS A 41 10.28 24.10 18.79
C LYS A 41 10.71 24.33 17.34
N GLY A 42 9.84 24.93 16.53
CA GLY A 42 10.11 25.26 15.12
C GLY A 42 9.88 24.08 14.17
N PHE A 43 9.43 22.94 14.67
CA PHE A 43 9.04 21.79 13.86
C PHE A 43 7.97 22.15 12.82
N ALA A 44 6.98 22.96 13.20
CA ALA A 44 5.89 23.33 12.32
C ALA A 44 6.38 24.09 11.09
N ASP A 45 7.34 24.99 11.25
CA ASP A 45 7.92 25.75 10.14
C ASP A 45 8.78 24.86 9.24
N THR A 46 9.59 23.97 9.80
CA THR A 46 10.38 23.00 9.03
C THR A 46 9.47 22.07 8.23
N PHE A 47 8.45 21.49 8.88
CA PHE A 47 7.49 20.60 8.24
C PHE A 47 6.70 21.33 7.14
N TYR A 48 6.20 22.54 7.42
CA TYR A 48 5.51 23.36 6.43
C TYR A 48 6.42 23.72 5.25
N GLY A 49 7.71 23.99 5.50
CA GLY A 49 8.72 24.24 4.47
C GLY A 49 8.90 23.05 3.52
N TYR A 50 9.01 21.83 4.06
CA TYR A 50 9.11 20.61 3.26
C TYR A 50 7.82 20.26 2.51
N MET A 51 6.67 20.42 3.15
CA MET A 51 5.37 20.34 2.47
C MET A 51 5.28 21.36 1.33
N SER A 52 5.76 22.59 1.53
CA SER A 52 5.69 23.64 0.51
C SER A 52 6.51 23.34 -0.73
N LYS A 53 7.64 22.65 -0.56
CA LYS A 53 8.51 22.16 -1.64
C LYS A 53 8.03 20.86 -2.29
N GLY A 54 6.95 20.25 -1.78
CA GLY A 54 6.42 19.01 -2.32
C GLY A 54 7.24 17.76 -1.95
N PHE A 55 8.00 17.82 -0.85
CA PHE A 55 8.82 16.69 -0.40
C PHE A 55 7.98 15.61 0.28
N PHE A 56 6.88 15.98 0.92
CA PHE A 56 6.01 15.05 1.63
C PHE A 56 4.64 14.96 1.00
N SER A 57 4.07 13.76 1.06
CA SER A 57 2.67 13.49 0.82
C SER A 57 2.05 12.86 2.06
N LEU A 58 0.90 13.39 2.47
CA LEU A 58 0.19 12.92 3.65
C LEU A 58 -0.93 11.96 3.22
N SER A 59 -1.19 10.95 4.04
CA SER A 59 -2.31 10.05 3.81
C SER A 59 -3.66 10.77 3.97
N SER A 60 -4.69 10.21 3.33
CA SER A 60 -6.05 10.77 3.38
C SER A 60 -6.58 11.00 4.81
N PRO A 61 -6.44 10.06 5.77
CA PRO A 61 -6.91 10.26 7.13
C PRO A 61 -6.18 11.38 7.88
N VAL A 62 -4.91 11.63 7.55
CA VAL A 62 -4.16 12.75 8.13
C VAL A 62 -4.75 14.07 7.67
N TRP A 63 -4.99 14.22 6.37
CA TRP A 63 -5.65 15.42 5.83
C TRP A 63 -7.00 15.66 6.48
N SER A 64 -7.84 14.63 6.60
CA SER A 64 -9.20 14.77 7.13
C SER A 64 -9.27 14.96 8.65
N ASN A 65 -8.43 14.26 9.42
CA ASN A 65 -8.69 14.04 10.86
C ASN A 65 -7.58 14.51 11.81
N PHE A 66 -6.33 14.69 11.35
CA PHE A 66 -5.22 15.02 12.26
C PHE A 66 -5.36 16.43 12.86
N GLY A 67 -5.35 16.56 14.18
CA GLY A 67 -5.62 17.81 14.89
C GLY A 67 -7.10 18.23 14.92
N LYS A 68 -8.02 17.41 14.40
CA LYS A 68 -9.47 17.61 14.51
C LYS A 68 -10.04 16.75 15.65
N GLU A 69 -11.17 17.17 16.23
CA GLU A 69 -11.81 16.41 17.33
C GLU A 69 -12.38 15.07 16.87
N ARG A 70 -13.03 15.04 15.69
CA ARG A 70 -13.66 13.83 15.14
C ARG A 70 -12.71 13.09 14.20
N GLY A 71 -12.90 11.77 14.13
CA GLY A 71 -12.16 10.88 13.22
C GLY A 71 -10.76 10.53 13.70
N LEU A 72 -10.22 9.44 13.14
CA LEU A 72 -8.90 8.92 13.49
C LEU A 72 -7.90 9.18 12.35
N PRO A 73 -6.65 9.58 12.65
CA PRO A 73 -5.63 9.84 11.63
C PRO A 73 -4.89 8.56 11.16
N ILE A 74 -5.57 7.41 11.18
CA ILE A 74 -5.00 6.08 10.87
C ILE A 74 -5.57 5.57 9.54
N SER A 75 -4.73 4.89 8.75
CA SER A 75 -5.07 4.46 7.39
C SER A 75 -5.64 3.04 7.31
N CYS A 76 -5.04 2.09 8.02
CA CYS A 76 -5.49 0.69 7.98
C CYS A 76 -5.37 -0.01 9.34
N PHE A 77 -6.14 -1.08 9.48
CA PHE A 77 -6.15 -1.98 10.64
C PHE A 77 -6.09 -3.44 10.19
N GLY A 78 -5.53 -4.32 11.03
CA GLY A 78 -5.56 -5.76 10.80
C GLY A 78 -5.74 -6.57 12.07
N SER A 79 -6.72 -7.45 12.03
CA SER A 79 -7.17 -8.22 13.20
C SER A 79 -6.83 -9.70 13.05
N TYR A 80 -6.67 -10.38 14.18
CA TYR A 80 -6.56 -11.84 14.25
C TYR A 80 -7.91 -12.41 14.66
N ILE A 81 -8.42 -13.41 13.94
CA ILE A 81 -9.73 -14.02 14.22
C ILE A 81 -9.50 -15.33 14.98
N GLY A 82 -9.93 -15.39 16.24
CA GLY A 82 -9.89 -16.61 17.06
C GLY A 82 -11.00 -17.62 16.72
N ASP A 83 -10.73 -18.90 16.95
CA ASP A 83 -11.62 -20.03 16.63
C ASP A 83 -12.73 -20.29 17.67
N ASP A 84 -13.47 -19.24 18.00
CA ASP A 84 -14.71 -19.32 18.78
C ASP A 84 -15.65 -18.16 18.46
N MET A 85 -16.94 -18.34 18.73
CA MET A 85 -17.95 -17.33 18.37
C MET A 85 -17.79 -16.00 19.12
N GLY A 86 -17.23 -16.00 20.33
CA GLY A 86 -16.98 -14.77 21.07
C GLY A 86 -15.93 -13.92 20.37
N GLU A 87 -14.81 -14.54 20.01
CA GLU A 87 -13.72 -13.89 19.26
C GLU A 87 -14.15 -13.46 17.85
N ILE A 88 -14.92 -14.29 17.13
CA ILE A 88 -15.44 -13.95 15.79
C ILE A 88 -16.34 -12.71 15.86
N LEU A 89 -17.33 -12.70 16.77
CA LEU A 89 -18.28 -11.59 16.89
C LEU A 89 -17.62 -10.32 17.43
N PHE A 90 -16.69 -10.46 18.38
CA PHE A 90 -15.90 -9.32 18.86
C PHE A 90 -15.10 -8.70 17.73
N THR A 91 -14.40 -9.52 16.95
CA THR A 91 -13.58 -9.04 15.82
C THR A 91 -14.46 -8.43 14.72
N GLN A 92 -15.66 -8.98 14.47
CA GLN A 92 -16.63 -8.37 13.55
C GLN A 92 -17.04 -6.96 14.02
N ALA A 93 -17.32 -6.78 15.32
CA ALA A 93 -17.69 -5.49 15.89
C ALA A 93 -16.52 -4.48 15.85
N GLU A 94 -15.29 -4.95 16.13
CA GLU A 94 -14.05 -4.19 15.98
C GLU A 94 -13.87 -3.67 14.54
N VAL A 95 -13.97 -4.55 13.54
CA VAL A 95 -13.85 -4.18 12.13
C VAL A 95 -14.97 -3.21 11.71
N GLY A 96 -16.19 -3.38 12.24
CA GLY A 96 -17.28 -2.42 12.04
C GLY A 96 -16.98 -1.04 12.60
N MET A 97 -16.41 -0.97 13.80
CA MET A 97 -16.00 0.30 14.40
C MET A 97 -14.87 0.96 13.61
N MET A 98 -13.86 0.19 13.19
CA MET A 98 -12.75 0.67 12.36
C MET A 98 -13.23 1.21 11.01
N SER A 99 -14.20 0.53 10.38
CA SER A 99 -14.81 0.94 9.12
C SER A 99 -15.61 2.24 9.27
N LYS A 100 -16.39 2.38 10.35
CA LYS A 100 -17.09 3.63 10.70
C LYS A 100 -16.10 4.79 10.87
N MET A 101 -14.94 4.52 11.45
CA MET A 101 -13.88 5.52 11.68
C MET A 101 -13.06 5.83 10.42
N GLY A 102 -13.38 5.21 9.27
CA GLY A 102 -12.79 5.52 7.97
C GLY A 102 -11.49 4.78 7.66
N GLY A 103 -11.15 3.74 8.42
CA GLY A 103 -9.97 2.91 8.16
C GLY A 103 -10.26 1.74 7.22
N GLY A 104 -9.31 1.42 6.34
CA GLY A 104 -9.31 0.13 5.63
C GLY A 104 -9.02 -1.00 6.61
N THR A 105 -9.64 -2.17 6.44
CA THR A 105 -9.54 -3.26 7.41
C THR A 105 -9.08 -4.57 6.78
N SER A 106 -8.57 -5.48 7.59
CA SER A 106 -8.10 -6.80 7.18
C SER A 106 -8.19 -7.78 8.33
N GLY A 107 -8.18 -9.08 8.03
CA GLY A 107 -8.28 -10.12 9.04
C GLY A 107 -7.61 -11.43 8.65
N TYR A 108 -6.92 -12.07 9.59
CA TYR A 108 -6.39 -13.42 9.42
C TYR A 108 -7.39 -14.47 9.90
N PHE A 109 -7.80 -15.36 8.99
CA PHE A 109 -8.80 -16.41 9.22
C PHE A 109 -8.20 -17.82 9.35
N GLY A 110 -6.87 -17.96 9.28
CA GLY A 110 -6.23 -19.28 9.17
C GLY A 110 -6.35 -20.16 10.41
N ASP A 111 -6.75 -19.61 11.55
CA ASP A 111 -6.94 -20.38 12.78
C ASP A 111 -8.40 -20.85 12.96
N LEU A 112 -9.34 -20.33 12.15
CA LEU A 112 -10.71 -20.84 12.15
C LEU A 112 -10.75 -22.27 11.63
N ARG A 113 -11.48 -23.14 12.32
CA ARG A 113 -11.62 -24.53 11.88
C ARG A 113 -12.38 -24.65 10.56
N HIS A 114 -11.87 -25.53 9.69
CA HIS A 114 -12.42 -25.76 8.36
C HIS A 114 -13.85 -26.31 8.35
N ARG A 115 -14.50 -26.27 7.18
CA ARG A 115 -15.84 -26.82 6.97
C ARG A 115 -15.87 -28.31 7.31
N GLY A 116 -16.85 -28.74 8.10
CA GLY A 116 -16.97 -30.13 8.55
C GLY A 116 -16.24 -30.45 9.86
N ALA A 117 -15.36 -29.58 10.36
CA ALA A 117 -14.67 -29.80 11.63
C ALA A 117 -15.65 -29.84 12.82
N ALA A 118 -15.38 -30.67 13.83
CA ALA A 118 -16.29 -30.86 14.96
C ALA A 118 -16.46 -29.59 15.84
N ILE A 119 -17.68 -29.38 16.35
CA ILE A 119 -17.99 -28.35 17.35
C ILE A 119 -18.35 -29.02 18.68
N SER A 120 -17.98 -28.40 19.80
CA SER A 120 -18.33 -28.88 21.14
C SER A 120 -19.85 -28.96 21.31
N LYS A 121 -20.37 -30.12 21.70
CA LYS A 121 -21.80 -30.42 21.95
C LYS A 121 -22.68 -30.60 20.70
N ASN A 122 -22.22 -31.42 19.74
CA ASN A 122 -22.84 -31.76 18.47
C ASN A 122 -22.76 -30.66 17.40
N GLY A 123 -22.48 -31.08 16.15
CA GLY A 123 -22.44 -30.23 14.97
C GLY A 123 -21.08 -30.18 14.28
N GLN A 124 -21.09 -29.64 13.07
CA GLN A 124 -19.91 -29.41 12.25
C GLN A 124 -19.80 -27.93 11.91
N SER A 125 -18.57 -27.42 11.83
CA SER A 125 -18.25 -26.06 11.42
C SER A 125 -18.71 -25.80 9.99
N ALA A 126 -19.20 -24.59 9.75
CA ALA A 126 -19.50 -24.11 8.43
C ALA A 126 -18.23 -23.64 7.67
N GLY A 127 -17.06 -23.63 8.32
CA GLY A 127 -15.78 -23.29 7.71
C GLY A 127 -15.46 -21.80 7.70
N ALA A 128 -14.18 -21.48 7.47
CA ALA A 128 -13.64 -20.13 7.55
C ALA A 128 -14.29 -19.18 6.54
N VAL A 129 -14.48 -19.64 5.30
CA VAL A 129 -15.08 -18.85 4.20
C VAL A 129 -16.54 -18.50 4.50
N HIS A 130 -17.28 -19.37 5.18
CA HIS A 130 -18.65 -19.06 5.61
C HIS A 130 -18.69 -17.91 6.60
N PHE A 131 -17.79 -17.88 7.58
CA PHE A 131 -17.71 -16.78 8.54
C PHE A 131 -17.27 -15.46 7.91
N MET A 132 -16.48 -15.48 6.82
CA MET A 132 -16.12 -14.27 6.07
C MET A 132 -17.36 -13.51 5.52
N GLN A 133 -18.48 -14.19 5.31
CA GLN A 133 -19.74 -13.54 4.88
C GLN A 133 -20.24 -12.51 5.91
N LEU A 134 -20.00 -12.74 7.20
CA LEU A 134 -20.33 -11.79 8.26
C LEU A 134 -19.59 -10.46 8.08
N PHE A 135 -18.34 -10.53 7.64
CA PHE A 135 -17.49 -9.37 7.38
C PHE A 135 -17.87 -8.70 6.06
N ASP A 136 -18.12 -9.46 4.98
CA ASP A 136 -18.61 -8.94 3.69
C ASP A 136 -19.90 -8.11 3.85
N LYS A 137 -20.90 -8.66 4.54
CA LYS A 137 -22.16 -7.94 4.74
C LYS A 137 -21.99 -6.74 5.66
N MET A 138 -21.18 -6.86 6.70
CA MET A 138 -20.93 -5.75 7.61
C MET A 138 -20.26 -4.57 6.88
N VAL A 139 -19.24 -4.79 6.05
CA VAL A 139 -18.58 -3.68 5.34
C VAL A 139 -19.44 -3.06 4.24
N ASP A 140 -20.39 -3.80 3.68
CA ASP A 140 -21.36 -3.25 2.73
C ASP A 140 -22.42 -2.37 3.42
N ILE A 141 -22.70 -2.64 4.71
CA ILE A 141 -23.66 -1.89 5.54
C ILE A 141 -23.01 -0.68 6.22
N VAL A 142 -21.82 -0.85 6.79
CA VAL A 142 -21.13 0.19 7.55
C VAL A 142 -20.35 1.09 6.58
N SER A 143 -20.88 2.29 6.34
CA SER A 143 -20.25 3.30 5.49
C SER A 143 -19.63 4.45 6.29
N GLN A 144 -18.53 4.99 5.77
CA GLN A 144 -17.99 6.27 6.21
C GLN A 144 -18.85 7.40 5.60
N GLY A 145 -19.83 7.87 6.37
CA GLY A 145 -20.76 8.91 5.90
C GLY A 145 -21.59 8.45 4.68
N SER A 146 -21.88 9.36 3.76
CA SER A 146 -22.78 9.14 2.62
C SER A 146 -22.12 8.62 1.33
N THR A 147 -20.78 8.50 1.25
CA THR A 147 -20.09 8.33 -0.05
C THR A 147 -19.02 7.23 -0.15
N ARG A 148 -18.47 6.68 0.94
CA ARG A 148 -17.49 5.56 0.88
C ARG A 148 -17.91 4.37 1.73
N ARG A 149 -18.07 3.19 1.11
CA ARG A 149 -18.31 1.91 1.79
C ARG A 149 -17.02 1.39 2.42
N GLY A 150 -17.13 0.60 3.49
CA GLY A 150 -15.99 -0.05 4.12
C GLY A 150 -15.28 -1.01 3.16
N GLN A 151 -13.99 -1.26 3.42
CA GLN A 151 -13.18 -2.24 2.70
C GLN A 151 -12.52 -3.19 3.70
N PHE A 152 -12.57 -4.48 3.41
CA PHE A 152 -11.98 -5.54 4.23
C PHE A 152 -11.26 -6.56 3.36
N ALA A 153 -10.06 -6.97 3.78
CA ALA A 153 -9.31 -8.05 3.14
C ALA A 153 -9.13 -9.25 4.08
N PRO A 154 -9.81 -10.39 3.85
CA PRO A 154 -9.49 -11.63 4.55
C PRO A 154 -8.22 -12.25 4.01
N TYR A 155 -7.43 -12.84 4.91
CA TYR A 155 -6.25 -13.64 4.60
C TYR A 155 -6.43 -15.07 5.09
N LEU A 156 -6.12 -16.04 4.23
CA LEU A 156 -6.20 -17.46 4.55
C LEU A 156 -4.95 -18.21 4.05
N PRO A 157 -4.36 -19.11 4.86
CA PRO A 157 -3.27 -19.97 4.41
C PRO A 157 -3.66 -20.86 3.23
N ILE A 158 -2.75 -21.04 2.28
CA ILE A 158 -2.97 -21.90 1.10
C ILE A 158 -3.08 -23.39 1.45
N ASP A 159 -2.52 -23.76 2.60
CA ASP A 159 -2.60 -25.10 3.19
C ASP A 159 -3.83 -25.29 4.09
N HIS A 160 -4.67 -24.26 4.24
CA HIS A 160 -5.94 -24.41 4.96
C HIS A 160 -6.92 -25.29 4.17
N PRO A 161 -7.68 -26.21 4.81
CA PRO A 161 -8.58 -27.11 4.07
C PRO A 161 -9.70 -26.41 3.29
N ASP A 162 -10.10 -25.19 3.70
CA ASP A 162 -11.05 -24.35 2.95
C ASP A 162 -10.39 -23.47 1.87
N ALA A 163 -9.09 -23.63 1.58
CA ALA A 163 -8.38 -22.77 0.61
C ALA A 163 -8.99 -22.83 -0.80
N ASP A 164 -9.48 -23.98 -1.24
CA ASP A 164 -10.13 -24.09 -2.55
C ASP A 164 -11.43 -23.28 -2.62
N GLU A 165 -12.27 -23.34 -1.58
CA GLU A 165 -13.50 -22.54 -1.45
C GLU A 165 -13.16 -21.03 -1.38
N PHE A 166 -12.08 -20.68 -0.68
CA PHE A 166 -11.60 -19.31 -0.53
C PHE A 166 -11.18 -18.69 -1.87
N LEU A 167 -10.52 -19.46 -2.74
CA LEU A 167 -10.12 -19.00 -4.08
C LEU A 167 -11.29 -18.75 -5.03
N ASP A 168 -12.50 -19.20 -4.71
CA ASP A 168 -13.70 -18.92 -5.50
C ASP A 168 -14.45 -17.65 -5.02
N ILE A 169 -13.94 -16.92 -4.03
CA ILE A 169 -14.49 -15.61 -3.68
C ILE A 169 -14.41 -14.68 -4.90
N GLY A 170 -15.51 -13.97 -5.19
CA GLY A 170 -15.63 -13.06 -6.33
C GLY A 170 -16.04 -13.72 -7.66
N THR A 171 -16.22 -15.06 -7.69
CA THR A 171 -16.73 -15.75 -8.89
C THR A 171 -18.25 -15.77 -8.93
N GLU A 172 -18.84 -15.95 -10.11
CA GLU A 172 -20.28 -16.12 -10.25
C GLU A 172 -20.79 -17.27 -9.36
N GLY A 173 -21.88 -17.02 -8.63
CA GLY A 173 -22.48 -17.98 -7.69
C GLY A 173 -21.89 -18.00 -6.28
N ASN A 174 -20.73 -17.37 -6.03
CA ASN A 174 -20.17 -17.28 -4.68
C ASN A 174 -20.97 -16.26 -3.82
N PRO A 175 -21.27 -16.53 -2.54
CA PRO A 175 -21.98 -15.56 -1.68
C PRO A 175 -21.18 -14.28 -1.38
N ILE A 176 -19.85 -14.32 -1.52
CA ILE A 176 -18.94 -13.19 -1.33
C ILE A 176 -18.45 -12.71 -2.69
N GLN A 177 -18.82 -11.48 -3.05
CA GLN A 177 -18.56 -10.92 -4.39
C GLN A 177 -17.55 -9.76 -4.40
N LYS A 178 -17.38 -9.06 -3.27
CA LYS A 178 -16.69 -7.77 -3.23
C LYS A 178 -15.41 -7.76 -2.39
N LEU A 179 -15.16 -8.80 -1.60
CA LEU A 179 -13.96 -8.86 -0.77
C LEU A 179 -12.74 -9.20 -1.62
N THR A 180 -11.82 -8.24 -1.73
CA THR A 180 -10.46 -8.54 -2.16
C THR A 180 -9.78 -9.33 -1.05
N HIS A 181 -9.04 -10.37 -1.39
CA HIS A 181 -8.58 -11.35 -0.40
C HIS A 181 -7.13 -11.78 -0.68
N GLY A 182 -6.43 -12.27 0.35
CA GLY A 182 -5.02 -12.67 0.25
C GLY A 182 -4.80 -14.12 0.66
N VAL A 183 -3.92 -14.82 -0.07
CA VAL A 183 -3.50 -16.17 0.27
C VAL A 183 -2.11 -16.16 0.93
N CYS A 184 -1.99 -16.78 2.10
CA CYS A 184 -0.72 -16.89 2.83
C CYS A 184 0.02 -18.18 2.41
N VAL A 185 1.23 -18.04 1.89
CA VAL A 185 1.98 -19.13 1.25
C VAL A 185 3.30 -19.33 1.98
N GLY A 186 3.55 -20.56 2.46
CA GLY A 186 4.80 -20.95 3.12
C GLY A 186 5.83 -21.55 2.16
N ASP A 187 7.09 -21.54 2.58
CA ASP A 187 8.24 -22.01 1.81
C ASP A 187 8.18 -23.51 1.55
N GLU A 188 7.82 -24.31 2.57
CA GLU A 188 7.65 -25.76 2.42
C GLU A 188 6.58 -26.07 1.37
N TRP A 189 5.43 -25.39 1.46
CA TRP A 189 4.34 -25.56 0.49
C TRP A 189 4.77 -25.17 -0.93
N MET A 190 5.49 -24.05 -1.09
CA MET A 190 6.02 -23.62 -2.39
C MET A 190 7.03 -24.61 -2.96
N GLN A 191 7.92 -25.12 -2.12
CA GLN A 191 8.96 -26.05 -2.53
C GLN A 191 8.35 -27.38 -3.00
N GLU A 192 7.40 -27.94 -2.25
CA GLU A 192 6.69 -29.18 -2.63
C GLU A 192 5.88 -29.01 -3.93
N MET A 193 5.27 -27.84 -4.14
CA MET A 193 4.58 -27.48 -5.39
C MET A 193 5.54 -27.51 -6.59
N ILE A 194 6.73 -26.92 -6.42
CA ILE A 194 7.79 -26.91 -7.44
C ILE A 194 8.28 -28.34 -7.71
N ASP A 195 8.52 -29.12 -6.66
CA ASP A 195 9.09 -30.47 -6.73
C ASP A 195 8.15 -31.51 -7.34
N GLY A 196 6.85 -31.22 -7.45
CA GLY A 196 5.92 -32.02 -8.24
C GLY A 196 4.65 -32.48 -7.55
N ASP A 197 4.34 -31.97 -6.35
CA ASP A 197 3.07 -32.29 -5.70
C ASP A 197 1.89 -31.88 -6.60
N ARG A 198 1.12 -32.87 -7.04
CA ARG A 198 0.01 -32.69 -7.99
C ARG A 198 -1.13 -31.86 -7.41
N ASN A 199 -1.44 -32.03 -6.13
CA ASN A 199 -2.53 -31.32 -5.46
C ASN A 199 -2.15 -29.85 -5.26
N LYS A 200 -0.91 -29.59 -4.83
CA LYS A 200 -0.40 -28.22 -4.67
C LYS A 200 -0.29 -27.50 -6.01
N ARG A 201 0.16 -28.18 -7.07
CA ARG A 201 0.18 -27.62 -8.43
C ARG A 201 -1.21 -27.27 -8.95
N ALA A 202 -2.22 -28.10 -8.68
CA ALA A 202 -3.60 -27.80 -9.05
C ALA A 202 -4.12 -26.55 -8.32
N LEU A 203 -3.88 -26.44 -7.02
CA LEU A 203 -4.29 -25.28 -6.23
C LEU A 203 -3.52 -24.01 -6.64
N TRP A 204 -2.22 -24.12 -6.92
CA TRP A 204 -1.41 -23.01 -7.43
C TRP A 204 -1.85 -22.54 -8.82
N ALA A 205 -2.21 -23.47 -9.71
CA ALA A 205 -2.79 -23.13 -11.00
C ALA A 205 -4.10 -22.36 -10.83
N LYS A 206 -4.93 -22.71 -9.85
CA LYS A 206 -6.15 -21.95 -9.48
C LYS A 206 -5.79 -20.54 -9.00
N VAL A 207 -4.75 -20.36 -8.17
CA VAL A 207 -4.26 -19.03 -7.77
C VAL A 207 -3.88 -18.17 -8.99
N ILE A 208 -3.09 -18.71 -9.92
CA ILE A 208 -2.69 -18.01 -11.14
C ILE A 208 -3.91 -17.67 -12.00
N GLN A 209 -4.84 -18.61 -12.16
CA GLN A 209 -6.07 -18.43 -12.91
C GLN A 209 -6.90 -17.28 -12.33
N LYS A 210 -7.19 -17.30 -11.02
CA LYS A 210 -8.00 -16.27 -10.35
C LYS A 210 -7.35 -14.89 -10.43
N ARG A 211 -6.03 -14.81 -10.22
CA ARG A 211 -5.29 -13.55 -10.41
C ARG A 211 -5.37 -13.04 -11.85
N GLY A 212 -5.44 -13.91 -12.86
CA GLY A 212 -5.69 -13.53 -14.24
C GLY A 212 -7.12 -13.06 -14.53
N GLU A 213 -8.11 -13.70 -13.89
CA GLU A 213 -9.54 -13.41 -14.10
C GLU A 213 -10.00 -12.13 -13.39
N ILE A 214 -9.64 -11.95 -12.12
CA ILE A 214 -10.17 -10.89 -11.25
C ILE A 214 -9.07 -10.01 -10.60
N GLY A 215 -7.79 -10.32 -10.84
CA GLY A 215 -6.65 -9.52 -10.37
C GLY A 215 -6.11 -9.89 -8.98
N TYR A 216 -6.79 -10.77 -8.25
CA TYR A 216 -6.42 -11.28 -6.93
C TYR A 216 -6.85 -12.77 -6.83
N PRO A 217 -6.46 -13.56 -5.81
CA PRO A 217 -5.98 -13.17 -4.47
C PRO A 217 -4.63 -12.46 -4.47
N TYR A 218 -4.39 -11.62 -3.48
CA TYR A 218 -3.04 -11.18 -3.11
C TYR A 218 -2.20 -12.38 -2.69
N ILE A 219 -0.88 -12.32 -2.86
CA ILE A 219 0.02 -13.38 -2.40
C ILE A 219 0.84 -12.84 -1.25
N PHE A 220 0.80 -13.51 -0.10
CA PHE A 220 1.58 -13.19 1.09
C PHE A 220 2.56 -14.33 1.38
N PHE A 221 3.85 -14.11 1.14
CA PHE A 221 4.88 -15.12 1.37
C PHE A 221 5.25 -15.13 2.86
N ARG A 222 4.51 -15.93 3.66
CA ARG A 222 4.52 -15.85 5.13
C ARG A 222 5.90 -16.07 5.74
N ASP A 223 6.71 -16.93 5.14
CA ASP A 223 8.05 -17.23 5.63
C ASP A 223 9.06 -16.15 5.24
N ASN A 224 8.98 -15.58 4.02
CA ASN A 224 9.77 -14.39 3.66
C ASN A 224 9.51 -13.23 4.63
N VAL A 225 8.23 -13.00 4.96
CA VAL A 225 7.79 -11.96 5.89
C VAL A 225 8.40 -12.17 7.28
N ASN A 226 8.22 -13.34 7.87
CA ASN A 226 8.68 -13.60 9.24
C ASN A 226 10.21 -13.77 9.33
N LYS A 227 10.88 -14.28 8.30
CA LYS A 227 12.35 -14.37 8.25
C LYS A 227 13.02 -13.00 8.13
N GLN A 228 12.39 -12.06 7.43
CA GLN A 228 12.94 -10.73 7.17
C GLN A 228 12.30 -9.64 8.03
N THR A 229 11.59 -10.01 9.10
CA THR A 229 11.04 -9.04 10.05
C THR A 229 12.12 -8.48 10.98
N VAL A 230 11.76 -7.46 11.75
CA VAL A 230 12.63 -6.79 12.72
C VAL A 230 13.03 -7.73 13.86
N ASP A 231 14.21 -7.46 14.42
CA ASP A 231 14.80 -8.17 15.58
C ASP A 231 13.79 -8.43 16.71
N VAL A 232 13.10 -7.40 17.19
CA VAL A 232 12.18 -7.48 18.33
C VAL A 232 11.03 -8.46 18.12
N TYR A 233 10.51 -8.55 16.89
CA TYR A 233 9.43 -9.50 16.57
C TYR A 233 9.96 -10.93 16.50
N LYS A 234 11.20 -11.13 16.03
CA LYS A 234 11.86 -12.45 16.07
C LYS A 234 12.13 -12.89 17.51
N ASP A 235 12.75 -12.00 18.30
CA ASP A 235 13.18 -12.29 19.67
C ASP A 235 11.97 -12.59 20.59
N LYS A 236 10.87 -11.84 20.41
CA LYS A 236 9.63 -12.04 21.16
C LYS A 236 8.66 -13.03 20.51
N LYS A 237 9.03 -13.66 19.39
CA LYS A 237 8.21 -14.63 18.64
C LYS A 237 6.82 -14.08 18.28
N MET A 238 6.78 -12.84 17.83
CA MET A 238 5.55 -12.16 17.41
C MET A 238 5.30 -12.45 15.92
N THR A 239 4.45 -13.44 15.65
CA THR A 239 4.16 -13.88 14.28
C THR A 239 3.34 -12.84 13.52
N ILE A 240 3.75 -12.58 12.28
CA ILE A 240 2.98 -11.82 11.30
C ILE A 240 2.15 -12.80 10.49
N TRP A 241 0.86 -12.87 10.77
CA TRP A 241 -0.08 -13.85 10.18
C TRP A 241 -0.60 -13.45 8.80
N ALA A 242 -0.74 -12.14 8.58
CA ALA A 242 -1.34 -11.54 7.40
C ALA A 242 -0.83 -10.11 7.21
N SER A 243 -1.08 -9.55 6.03
CA SER A 243 -0.86 -8.13 5.75
C SER A 243 -2.18 -7.34 5.87
N ASN A 244 -2.12 -6.03 5.68
CA ASN A 244 -3.29 -5.16 5.55
C ASN A 244 -4.02 -5.27 4.19
N LEU A 245 -5.03 -4.43 3.99
CA LEU A 245 -5.80 -4.26 2.76
C LEU A 245 -4.93 -4.05 1.50
N CYS A 246 -3.80 -3.35 1.63
CA CYS A 246 -2.95 -2.96 0.50
C CYS A 246 -1.64 -3.75 0.39
N THR A 247 -1.43 -4.78 1.22
CA THR A 247 -0.30 -5.72 1.18
C THR A 247 1.10 -5.17 1.58
N GLU A 248 1.22 -3.93 2.05
CA GLU A 248 2.50 -3.33 2.45
C GLU A 248 2.84 -3.45 3.94
N ILE A 249 1.86 -3.77 4.79
CA ILE A 249 2.04 -3.76 6.25
C ILE A 249 2.35 -5.15 6.78
N MET A 250 3.47 -5.26 7.51
CA MET A 250 4.00 -6.54 8.00
C MET A 250 4.11 -6.50 9.53
N LEU A 251 2.95 -6.47 10.19
CA LEU A 251 2.86 -6.29 11.63
C LEU A 251 2.15 -7.47 12.29
N PRO A 252 2.57 -7.88 13.50
CA PRO A 252 1.93 -8.98 14.20
C PRO A 252 0.52 -8.60 14.66
N SER A 253 -0.37 -9.57 14.70
CA SER A 253 -1.68 -9.48 15.32
C SER A 253 -1.92 -10.70 16.22
N SER A 254 -2.79 -10.54 17.20
CA SER A 254 -3.14 -11.60 18.15
C SER A 254 -4.55 -11.38 18.70
N LYS A 255 -5.02 -12.28 19.57
CA LYS A 255 -6.29 -12.11 20.30
C LYS A 255 -6.33 -10.85 21.19
N PHE A 256 -5.19 -10.21 21.42
CA PHE A 256 -5.07 -9.04 22.30
C PHE A 256 -4.67 -7.77 21.55
N GLU A 257 -4.16 -7.89 20.33
CA GLU A 257 -3.59 -6.77 19.58
C GLU A 257 -3.98 -6.85 18.10
N SER A 258 -4.56 -5.76 17.61
CA SER A 258 -4.90 -5.56 16.20
C SER A 258 -3.96 -4.49 15.67
N PHE A 259 -3.17 -4.79 14.64
CA PHE A 259 -2.17 -3.84 14.18
C PHE A 259 -2.83 -2.59 13.59
N VAL A 260 -2.12 -1.47 13.68
CA VAL A 260 -2.54 -0.19 13.08
C VAL A 260 -1.47 0.32 12.13
N CYS A 261 -1.89 1.04 11.10
CA CYS A 261 -1.02 1.54 10.05
C CYS A 261 -1.01 3.07 9.98
N VAL A 262 0.18 3.67 10.15
CA VAL A 262 0.44 5.11 10.03
C VAL A 262 1.28 5.39 8.80
N LEU A 263 0.74 6.14 7.84
CA LEU A 263 1.35 6.35 6.53
C LEU A 263 1.53 7.82 6.18
N SER A 264 2.69 8.10 5.60
CA SER A 264 2.97 9.26 4.75
C SER A 264 4.13 8.88 3.84
N SER A 265 4.33 9.62 2.76
CA SER A 265 5.33 9.28 1.73
C SER A 265 6.25 10.44 1.44
N ILE A 266 7.54 10.14 1.28
CA ILE A 266 8.52 11.11 0.75
C ILE A 266 8.55 11.03 -0.78
N ASN A 267 8.60 12.18 -1.45
CA ASN A 267 8.56 12.28 -2.90
C ASN A 267 9.96 12.15 -3.50
N ILE A 268 10.24 11.03 -4.18
CA ILE A 268 11.54 10.74 -4.78
C ILE A 268 11.84 11.67 -5.96
N LEU A 269 10.84 12.28 -6.61
CA LEU A 269 11.10 13.28 -7.67
C LEU A 269 12.06 14.37 -7.20
N HIS A 270 11.98 14.76 -5.93
CA HIS A 270 12.83 15.79 -5.32
C HIS A 270 14.03 15.22 -4.56
N TYR A 271 14.43 13.98 -4.80
CA TYR A 271 15.50 13.29 -4.07
C TYR A 271 16.78 14.12 -3.95
N ASP A 272 17.24 14.72 -5.05
CA ASP A 272 18.46 15.52 -5.04
C ASP A 272 18.36 16.80 -4.19
N GLU A 273 17.15 17.26 -3.88
CA GLU A 273 16.92 18.45 -3.05
C GLU A 273 16.81 18.12 -1.56
N TRP A 274 16.31 16.93 -1.20
CA TRP A 274 16.09 16.55 0.20
C TRP A 274 17.08 15.54 0.77
N LYS A 275 17.86 14.83 -0.06
CA LYS A 275 18.78 13.77 0.40
C LYS A 275 19.81 14.23 1.43
N ASP A 276 20.14 15.53 1.44
CA ASP A 276 21.12 16.14 2.34
C ASP A 276 20.47 16.99 3.45
N THR A 277 19.14 16.98 3.56
CA THR A 277 18.38 17.69 4.62
C THR A 277 17.85 16.72 5.67
N ASP A 278 17.15 17.19 6.72
CA ASP A 278 16.51 16.36 7.75
C ASP A 278 15.06 15.96 7.39
N ALA A 279 14.72 15.88 6.09
CA ALA A 279 13.36 15.61 5.64
C ALA A 279 12.85 14.22 6.05
N VAL A 280 13.70 13.19 6.00
CA VAL A 280 13.30 11.83 6.41
C VAL A 280 13.02 11.80 7.91
N GLU A 281 13.90 12.40 8.71
CA GLU A 281 13.81 12.49 10.16
C GLU A 281 12.55 13.27 10.58
N THR A 282 12.32 14.43 9.96
CA THR A 282 11.12 15.26 10.16
C THR A 282 9.84 14.47 9.89
N LEU A 283 9.81 13.65 8.82
CA LEU A 283 8.65 12.83 8.51
C LEU A 283 8.45 11.69 9.52
N VAL A 284 9.52 11.10 10.06
CA VAL A 284 9.41 10.11 11.14
C VAL A 284 8.84 10.74 12.43
N TYR A 285 9.29 11.94 12.80
CA TYR A 285 8.75 12.68 13.96
C TYR A 285 7.28 13.01 13.78
N PHE A 286 6.88 13.39 12.56
CA PHE A 286 5.49 13.60 12.22
C PHE A 286 4.64 12.32 12.36
N LEU A 287 5.13 11.18 11.85
CA LEU A 287 4.44 9.90 11.94
C LEU A 287 4.28 9.43 13.40
N ASP A 288 5.29 9.63 14.26
CA ASP A 288 5.17 9.33 15.69
C ASP A 288 4.15 10.26 16.40
N ALA A 289 4.06 11.53 15.99
CA ALA A 289 3.02 12.45 16.47
C ALA A 289 1.60 11.97 16.08
N ILE A 290 1.42 11.38 14.90
CA ILE A 290 0.15 10.76 14.50
C ILE A 290 -0.21 9.59 15.42
N VAL A 291 0.75 8.71 15.76
CA VAL A 291 0.52 7.63 16.73
C VAL A 291 0.09 8.21 18.08
N THR A 292 0.76 9.27 18.55
CA THR A 292 0.42 9.93 19.80
C THR A 292 -1.01 10.46 19.79
N GLU A 293 -1.42 11.17 18.73
CA GLU A 293 -2.81 11.66 18.64
C GLU A 293 -3.83 10.51 18.60
N PHE A 294 -3.54 9.45 17.85
CA PHE A 294 -4.42 8.28 17.78
C PHE A 294 -4.63 7.65 19.16
N VAL A 295 -3.55 7.45 19.91
CA VAL A 295 -3.61 6.91 21.28
C VAL A 295 -4.41 7.85 22.19
N GLN A 296 -4.12 9.15 22.19
CA GLN A 296 -4.84 10.14 23.02
C GLN A 296 -6.34 10.21 22.71
N LYS A 297 -6.73 10.13 21.43
CA LYS A 297 -8.14 10.09 21.03
C LYS A 297 -8.86 8.85 21.56
N LEU A 298 -8.21 7.68 21.51
CA LEU A 298 -8.80 6.46 22.08
C LEU A 298 -8.86 6.51 23.61
N GLU A 299 -7.90 7.16 24.28
CA GLU A 299 -7.98 7.40 25.73
C GLU A 299 -9.15 8.31 26.11
N ALA A 300 -9.43 9.33 25.30
CA ALA A 300 -10.61 10.16 25.50
C ALA A 300 -11.92 9.36 25.38
N TYR A 301 -12.01 8.41 24.43
CA TYR A 301 -13.16 7.50 24.35
C TYR A 301 -13.25 6.55 25.55
N ARG A 302 -12.10 6.01 26.02
CA ARG A 302 -12.04 5.14 27.20
C ARG A 302 -12.55 5.84 28.45
N ASP A 303 -12.14 7.09 28.64
CA ASP A 303 -12.34 7.85 29.87
C ASP A 303 -13.60 8.76 29.80
N SER A 304 -14.36 8.69 28.70
CA SER A 304 -15.60 9.47 28.50
C SER A 304 -16.69 9.11 29.51
N SER A 305 -17.50 10.10 29.88
CA SER A 305 -18.72 9.92 30.69
C SER A 305 -19.85 9.24 29.91
N GLU A 306 -19.80 9.30 28.58
CA GLU A 306 -20.83 8.73 27.70
C GLU A 306 -20.61 7.23 27.47
N GLU A 307 -21.67 6.44 27.60
CA GLU A 307 -21.59 4.97 27.41
C GLU A 307 -21.20 4.59 25.99
N ASP A 308 -21.72 5.33 25.00
CA ASP A 308 -21.44 5.05 23.59
C ASP A 308 -19.98 5.28 23.22
N ASP A 309 -19.33 6.29 23.82
CA ASP A 309 -17.90 6.53 23.66
C ASP A 309 -17.06 5.40 24.27
N ARG A 310 -17.43 4.94 25.48
CA ARG A 310 -16.76 3.79 26.10
C ARG A 310 -16.93 2.51 25.27
N LYS A 311 -18.06 2.34 24.57
CA LYS A 311 -18.26 1.24 23.60
C LYS A 311 -17.37 1.39 22.37
N VAL A 312 -17.15 2.61 21.87
CA VAL A 312 -16.15 2.84 20.80
C VAL A 312 -14.78 2.35 21.26
N PHE A 313 -14.36 2.69 22.48
CA PHE A 313 -13.08 2.21 23.00
C PHE A 313 -13.04 0.69 23.15
N LEU A 314 -14.11 0.05 23.66
CA LEU A 314 -14.18 -1.40 23.80
C LEU A 314 -13.83 -2.12 22.50
N PHE A 315 -14.42 -1.68 21.38
CA PHE A 315 -14.17 -2.27 20.06
C PHE A 315 -12.87 -1.78 19.40
N MET A 316 -12.19 -0.77 19.95
CA MET A 316 -10.89 -0.28 19.49
C MET A 316 -9.74 -0.67 20.43
N GLN A 317 -10.01 -1.45 21.49
CA GLN A 317 -9.05 -1.72 22.56
C GLN A 317 -7.80 -2.46 22.08
N ARG A 318 -7.95 -3.41 21.16
CA ARG A 318 -6.81 -4.16 20.59
C ARG A 318 -5.92 -3.26 19.72
N ALA A 319 -6.54 -2.37 18.95
CA ALA A 319 -5.83 -1.35 18.16
C ALA A 319 -5.09 -0.32 19.04
N TYR A 320 -5.73 0.13 20.13
CA TYR A 320 -5.10 0.99 21.14
C TYR A 320 -3.87 0.31 21.74
N THR A 321 -4.02 -0.94 22.17
CA THR A 321 -2.96 -1.73 22.81
C THR A 321 -1.76 -1.87 21.89
N PHE A 322 -1.99 -2.27 20.64
CA PHE A 322 -0.93 -2.37 19.63
C PHE A 322 -0.23 -1.03 19.40
N ALA A 323 -0.98 0.06 19.16
CA ALA A 323 -0.40 1.36 18.84
C ALA A 323 0.48 1.89 19.97
N LYS A 324 0.04 1.72 21.22
CA LYS A 324 0.79 2.12 22.42
C LYS A 324 2.06 1.29 22.61
N ASN A 325 1.98 -0.02 22.39
CA ASN A 325 3.07 -0.96 22.66
C ASN A 325 4.14 -0.99 21.56
N HIS A 326 3.74 -0.81 20.31
CA HIS A 326 4.62 -0.98 19.14
C HIS A 326 5.05 0.31 18.47
N ARG A 327 4.17 1.32 18.48
CA ARG A 327 4.33 2.59 17.75
C ARG A 327 4.85 2.39 16.32
N ALA A 328 4.34 1.39 15.61
CA ALA A 328 4.77 1.03 14.26
C ALA A 328 4.45 2.17 13.26
N LEU A 329 5.42 2.51 12.41
CA LEU A 329 5.30 3.57 11.40
C LEU A 329 5.53 3.01 9.99
N GLY A 330 4.90 3.62 8.99
CA GLY A 330 5.08 3.28 7.58
C GLY A 330 5.40 4.52 6.75
N LEU A 331 6.67 4.92 6.76
CA LEU A 331 7.21 5.88 5.81
C LEU A 331 7.33 5.20 4.44
N GLY A 332 6.54 5.66 3.49
CA GLY A 332 6.56 5.19 2.11
C GLY A 332 7.26 6.17 1.17
N VAL A 333 7.18 5.88 -0.12
CA VAL A 333 7.70 6.74 -1.18
C VAL A 333 6.66 6.91 -2.27
N LEU A 334 6.82 7.94 -3.10
CA LEU A 334 6.14 8.08 -4.38
C LEU A 334 7.06 8.81 -5.37
N GLY A 335 6.67 8.88 -6.64
CA GLY A 335 7.43 9.61 -7.66
C GLY A 335 8.70 8.89 -8.14
N TRP A 336 8.83 7.58 -7.93
CA TRP A 336 10.00 6.81 -8.38
C TRP A 336 10.25 6.92 -9.89
N HIS A 337 9.27 6.56 -10.72
CA HIS A 337 9.42 6.64 -12.17
C HIS A 337 9.50 8.10 -12.65
N SER A 338 8.83 9.04 -11.97
CA SER A 338 9.01 10.47 -12.24
C SER A 338 10.45 10.94 -12.03
N TYR A 339 11.12 10.49 -10.96
CA TYR A 339 12.53 10.80 -10.74
C TYR A 339 13.41 10.26 -11.87
N LEU A 340 13.23 8.99 -12.23
CA LEU A 340 13.97 8.36 -13.33
C LEU A 340 13.80 9.12 -14.65
N GLN A 341 12.56 9.45 -15.03
CA GLN A 341 12.27 10.22 -16.24
C GLN A 341 12.84 11.63 -16.19
N SER A 342 12.81 12.29 -15.02
CA SER A 342 13.43 13.62 -14.86
C SER A 342 14.95 13.63 -15.10
N LYS A 343 15.59 12.45 -14.99
CA LYS A 343 17.02 12.23 -15.20
C LYS A 343 17.34 11.53 -16.53
N MET A 344 16.34 11.28 -17.37
CA MET A 344 16.48 10.47 -18.59
C MET A 344 17.08 9.09 -18.32
N ILE A 345 16.67 8.45 -17.24
CA ILE A 345 17.09 7.10 -16.86
C ILE A 345 15.94 6.13 -17.15
N SER A 346 16.20 5.08 -17.93
CA SER A 346 15.22 4.02 -18.16
C SER A 346 14.97 3.20 -16.89
N PHE A 347 13.71 2.82 -16.67
CA PHE A 347 13.29 1.99 -15.54
C PHE A 347 14.09 0.67 -15.49
N GLU A 348 14.39 0.06 -16.63
CA GLU A 348 15.05 -1.26 -16.71
C GLU A 348 16.58 -1.18 -16.61
N SER A 349 17.13 0.04 -16.49
CA SER A 349 18.57 0.26 -16.51
C SER A 349 19.28 -0.15 -15.22
N ARG A 350 20.58 -0.44 -15.33
CA ARG A 350 21.45 -0.67 -14.17
C ARG A 350 21.55 0.56 -13.26
N ASP A 351 21.46 1.76 -13.81
CA ASP A 351 21.53 2.98 -13.02
C ASP A 351 20.25 3.21 -12.21
N ALA A 352 19.08 2.85 -12.75
CA ALA A 352 17.85 2.78 -11.97
C ALA A 352 17.98 1.78 -10.80
N ALA A 353 18.59 0.61 -11.03
CA ALA A 353 18.83 -0.37 -9.97
C ALA A 353 19.76 0.17 -8.85
N LYS A 354 20.84 0.88 -9.20
CA LYS A 354 21.76 1.50 -8.22
C LYS A 354 21.09 2.63 -7.43
N LEU A 355 20.30 3.47 -8.10
CA LEU A 355 19.53 4.54 -7.47
C LEU A 355 18.49 3.97 -6.51
N ASN A 356 17.77 2.92 -6.95
CA ASN A 356 16.81 2.21 -6.11
C ASN A 356 17.47 1.66 -4.84
N HIS A 357 18.66 1.05 -4.94
CA HIS A 357 19.40 0.63 -3.75
C HIS A 357 19.78 1.81 -2.84
N SER A 358 20.43 2.84 -3.41
CA SER A 358 21.01 3.95 -2.64
C SER A 358 19.95 4.83 -1.96
N ILE A 359 18.82 5.09 -2.62
CA ILE A 359 17.73 5.91 -2.08
C ILE A 359 17.08 5.20 -0.89
N PHE A 360 16.75 3.91 -1.04
CA PHE A 360 16.10 3.16 0.03
C PHE A 360 17.04 2.91 1.21
N GLN A 361 18.35 2.69 0.96
CA GLN A 361 19.36 2.63 2.01
C GLN A 361 19.41 3.93 2.82
N LEU A 362 19.46 5.09 2.16
CA LEU A 362 19.50 6.39 2.84
C LEU A 362 18.26 6.61 3.71
N ILE A 363 17.07 6.34 3.18
CA ILE A 363 15.81 6.49 3.93
C ILE A 363 15.81 5.56 5.15
N ARG A 364 16.30 4.33 5.00
CA ARG A 364 16.43 3.35 6.09
C ARG A 364 17.36 3.85 7.20
N GLU A 365 18.55 4.29 6.85
CA GLU A 365 19.54 4.78 7.83
C GLU A 365 19.02 6.00 8.60
N ARG A 366 18.47 6.99 7.89
CA ARG A 366 17.94 8.21 8.50
C ARG A 366 16.70 7.96 9.35
N SER A 367 15.79 7.09 8.90
CA SER A 367 14.58 6.78 9.68
C SER A 367 14.91 6.05 10.99
N TYR A 368 15.88 5.13 10.99
CA TYR A 368 16.32 4.44 12.21
C TYR A 368 16.99 5.40 13.18
N LYS A 369 17.83 6.31 12.69
CA LYS A 369 18.43 7.37 13.50
C LYS A 369 17.34 8.25 14.16
N ALA A 370 16.35 8.68 13.41
CA ALA A 370 15.23 9.46 13.95
C ALA A 370 14.47 8.70 15.06
N SER A 371 14.23 7.39 14.88
CA SER A 371 13.56 6.59 15.92
C SER A 371 14.40 6.42 17.20
N GLN A 372 15.74 6.40 17.08
CA GLN A 372 16.64 6.40 18.25
C GLN A 372 16.60 7.75 18.99
N GLU A 373 16.56 8.86 18.25
CA GLU A 373 16.41 10.21 18.81
C GLU A 373 15.07 10.35 19.55
N LEU A 374 13.98 9.86 18.95
CA LEU A 374 12.66 9.80 19.61
C LEU A 374 12.67 8.94 20.87
N ALA A 375 13.41 7.83 20.90
CA ALA A 375 13.52 7.00 22.10
C ALA A 375 14.24 7.73 23.23
N THR A 376 15.25 8.51 22.90
CA THR A 376 15.97 9.34 23.87
C THR A 376 15.06 10.43 24.44
N ALA A 377 14.24 11.06 23.58
CA ALA A 377 13.35 12.15 23.99
C ALA A 377 12.09 11.68 24.76
N PHE A 378 11.47 10.57 24.33
CA PHE A 378 10.14 10.14 24.80
C PHE A 378 10.13 8.76 25.47
N GLY A 379 11.27 8.08 25.53
CA GLY A 379 11.41 6.71 26.02
C GLY A 379 11.04 5.65 24.97
N GLU A 380 11.24 4.39 25.31
CA GLU A 380 10.83 3.24 24.50
C GLU A 380 9.43 2.76 24.90
N PRO A 381 8.56 2.38 23.95
CA PRO A 381 7.31 1.70 24.29
C PRO A 381 7.59 0.27 24.79
N GLU A 382 6.58 -0.38 25.37
CA GLU A 382 6.73 -1.64 26.10
C GLU A 382 7.44 -2.74 25.30
N VAL A 383 7.13 -2.87 24.01
CA VAL A 383 7.75 -3.92 23.16
C VAL A 383 9.21 -3.62 22.86
N LEU A 384 9.64 -2.37 22.91
CA LEU A 384 11.00 -1.94 22.57
C LEU A 384 11.89 -1.65 23.76
N LYS A 385 11.46 -1.96 24.98
CA LYS A 385 12.30 -1.85 26.19
C LYS A 385 13.64 -2.55 25.97
N GLY A 386 14.72 -1.76 25.94
CA GLY A 386 16.10 -2.23 25.73
C GLY A 386 16.56 -2.35 24.27
N TYR A 387 15.76 -1.93 23.29
CA TYR A 387 16.10 -2.01 21.85
C TYR A 387 16.66 -0.71 21.25
N GLY A 388 16.73 0.36 22.03
CA GLY A 388 17.32 1.65 21.68
C GLY A 388 16.51 2.51 20.71
N ARG A 389 15.23 2.21 20.46
CA ARG A 389 14.41 2.93 19.45
C ARG A 389 12.93 3.04 19.84
N ARG A 390 12.25 4.05 19.30
CA ARG A 390 10.87 4.40 19.65
C ARG A 390 9.84 3.57 18.91
N ASN A 391 10.17 3.12 17.70
CA ASN A 391 9.24 2.54 16.76
C ASN A 391 9.73 1.14 16.34
N THR A 392 8.81 0.19 16.28
CA THR A 392 9.13 -1.20 15.94
C THR A 392 9.55 -1.33 14.48
N THR A 393 8.81 -0.65 13.61
CA THR A 393 8.99 -0.57 12.16
C THR A 393 8.89 0.88 11.70
N LEU A 394 9.48 1.18 10.55
CA LEU A 394 9.60 2.55 10.04
C LEU A 394 9.20 2.72 8.58
N MET A 395 9.31 1.70 7.73
CA MET A 395 9.16 1.84 6.28
C MET A 395 8.14 0.86 5.73
N ALA A 396 7.17 1.38 4.96
CA ALA A 396 6.18 0.60 4.23
C ALA A 396 5.78 1.35 2.95
N VAL A 397 5.90 0.72 1.78
CA VAL A 397 5.59 1.37 0.50
C VAL A 397 4.15 1.05 0.10
N ALA A 398 3.23 1.91 0.52
CA ALA A 398 1.80 1.81 0.20
C ALA A 398 1.48 2.26 -1.23
N PRO A 399 0.28 1.96 -1.77
CA PRO A 399 -0.20 2.56 -3.00
C PRO A 399 -0.50 4.04 -2.76
N THR A 400 -0.05 4.91 -3.66
CA THR A 400 -0.17 6.37 -3.47
C THR A 400 -1.02 7.03 -4.55
N THR A 401 -2.06 6.37 -5.07
CA THR A 401 -2.83 6.83 -6.24
C THR A 401 -3.39 8.27 -6.07
N SER A 402 -4.11 8.53 -4.98
CA SER A 402 -4.65 9.88 -4.70
C SER A 402 -3.55 10.87 -4.32
N SER A 403 -2.59 10.42 -3.50
CA SER A 403 -1.45 11.21 -3.03
C SER A 403 -0.56 11.72 -4.16
N ALA A 404 -0.24 10.86 -5.13
CA ALA A 404 0.56 11.18 -6.29
C ALA A 404 -0.18 12.14 -7.24
N PHE A 405 -1.51 12.00 -7.35
CA PHE A 405 -2.34 12.97 -8.06
C PHE A 405 -2.34 14.35 -7.37
N ILE A 406 -2.48 14.40 -6.05
CA ILE A 406 -2.43 15.66 -5.29
C ILE A 406 -1.08 16.35 -5.48
N LEU A 407 0.01 15.59 -5.47
CA LEU A 407 1.38 16.11 -5.47
C LEU A 407 1.94 16.35 -6.90
N GLY A 408 1.15 17.00 -7.77
CA GLY A 408 1.59 17.37 -9.11
C GLY A 408 1.64 16.21 -10.11
N GLN A 409 0.80 15.18 -9.91
CA GLN A 409 0.62 14.08 -10.86
C GLN A 409 1.91 13.27 -11.13
N VAL A 410 2.74 13.13 -10.10
CA VAL A 410 3.91 12.25 -10.13
C VAL A 410 3.51 10.77 -10.21
N SER A 411 4.49 9.88 -10.46
CA SER A 411 4.26 8.44 -10.50
C SER A 411 3.85 7.89 -9.14
N GLN A 412 3.03 6.83 -9.15
CA GLN A 412 2.48 6.24 -7.93
C GLN A 412 3.52 5.32 -7.27
N GLY A 413 3.78 5.49 -5.98
CA GLY A 413 4.67 4.62 -5.21
C GLY A 413 6.02 4.39 -5.91
N ILE A 414 6.31 3.11 -6.09
CA ILE A 414 7.44 2.57 -6.87
C ILE A 414 7.03 2.07 -8.26
N GLU A 415 5.80 2.33 -8.68
CA GLU A 415 5.24 1.79 -9.92
C GLU A 415 5.66 2.61 -11.13
N PRO A 416 5.78 1.96 -12.30
CA PRO A 416 5.86 2.68 -13.54
C PRO A 416 4.58 3.47 -13.85
N ILE A 417 4.71 4.56 -14.62
CA ILE A 417 3.53 5.26 -15.13
C ILE A 417 2.77 4.38 -16.11
N TRP A 418 1.44 4.43 -16.02
CA TRP A 418 0.57 3.61 -16.86
C TRP A 418 0.56 4.03 -18.33
N SER A 419 0.76 5.32 -18.60
CA SER A 419 0.60 5.91 -19.92
C SER A 419 1.26 7.30 -19.95
N ASN A 420 1.91 7.67 -21.04
CA ASN A 420 2.45 9.03 -21.21
C ASN A 420 1.38 10.06 -21.59
N CYS A 421 0.21 9.63 -22.05
CA CYS A 421 -0.89 10.52 -22.44
C CYS A 421 -2.22 9.80 -22.25
N TYR A 422 -3.04 10.28 -21.31
CA TYR A 422 -4.34 9.68 -21.02
C TYR A 422 -5.40 10.74 -20.70
N VAL A 423 -6.66 10.38 -20.90
CA VAL A 423 -7.79 11.26 -20.54
C VAL A 423 -8.26 10.89 -19.14
N LYS A 424 -8.33 11.88 -18.26
CA LYS A 424 -8.90 11.74 -16.93
C LYS A 424 -10.19 12.53 -16.85
N ASP A 425 -11.25 11.87 -16.41
CA ASP A 425 -12.49 12.55 -16.04
C ASP A 425 -12.31 13.23 -14.69
N ILE A 426 -12.18 14.56 -14.72
CA ILE A 426 -12.15 15.40 -13.52
C ILE A 426 -13.45 16.20 -13.55
N GLN A 427 -14.41 15.85 -12.68
CA GLN A 427 -15.69 16.55 -12.55
C GLN A 427 -16.50 16.66 -13.86
N LYS A 428 -16.63 15.59 -14.63
CA LYS A 428 -17.29 15.57 -15.96
C LYS A 428 -16.61 16.43 -17.03
N ILE A 429 -15.42 16.98 -16.75
CA ILE A 429 -14.53 17.58 -17.74
C ILE A 429 -13.46 16.55 -18.08
N LYS A 430 -13.36 16.21 -19.36
CA LYS A 430 -12.30 15.35 -19.89
C LYS A 430 -11.04 16.17 -20.05
N THR A 431 -10.08 15.96 -19.16
CA THR A 431 -8.77 16.60 -19.26
C THR A 431 -7.76 15.58 -19.77
N THR A 432 -7.06 15.92 -20.85
CA THR A 432 -5.91 15.15 -21.31
C THR A 432 -4.73 15.46 -20.39
N ILE A 433 -4.22 14.45 -19.70
CA ILE A 433 -3.02 14.51 -18.89
C ILE A 433 -1.86 14.00 -19.75
N LYS A 434 -0.80 14.80 -19.84
CA LYS A 434 0.43 14.49 -20.56
C LYS A 434 1.57 14.30 -19.56
N ASN A 435 2.51 13.43 -19.89
CA ASN A 435 3.74 13.27 -19.13
C ASN A 435 4.60 14.55 -19.28
N PRO A 436 4.87 15.29 -18.18
CA PRO A 436 5.59 16.56 -18.27
C PRO A 436 7.05 16.41 -18.70
N PHE A 437 7.69 15.27 -18.40
CA PHE A 437 9.07 15.01 -18.80
C PHE A 437 9.16 14.67 -20.29
N LEU A 438 8.19 13.92 -20.81
CA LEU A 438 8.08 13.69 -22.26
C LEU A 438 7.75 14.99 -22.99
N GLU A 439 6.85 15.82 -22.45
CA GLU A 439 6.50 17.11 -23.06
C GLU A 439 7.73 18.00 -23.21
N LYS A 440 8.55 18.12 -22.16
CA LYS A 440 9.82 18.85 -22.21
C LYS A 440 10.79 18.28 -23.24
N LEU A 441 10.86 16.95 -23.39
CA LEU A 441 11.69 16.31 -24.41
C LEU A 441 11.19 16.66 -25.83
N LEU A 442 9.89 16.53 -26.07
CA LEU A 442 9.27 16.87 -27.35
C LEU A 442 9.48 18.35 -27.71
N GLU A 443 9.41 19.26 -26.73
CA GLU A 443 9.71 20.68 -26.92
C GLU A 443 11.14 20.90 -27.36
N SER A 444 12.11 20.24 -26.72
CA SER A 444 13.53 20.37 -27.07
C SER A 444 13.85 19.90 -28.50
N LYS A 445 13.00 19.04 -29.08
CA LYS A 445 13.10 18.54 -30.45
C LYS A 445 12.22 19.31 -31.45
N ASN A 446 11.49 20.34 -31.00
CA ASN A 446 10.46 21.03 -31.78
C ASN A 446 9.34 20.10 -32.29
N GLN A 447 9.04 19.04 -31.54
CA GLN A 447 8.04 18.02 -31.84
C GLN A 447 6.88 18.01 -30.83
N ASN A 448 6.76 19.02 -29.96
CA ASN A 448 5.60 19.17 -29.07
C ASN A 448 4.38 19.69 -29.86
N THR A 449 3.82 18.82 -30.71
CA THR A 449 2.66 19.13 -31.57
C THR A 449 1.42 18.35 -31.13
N THR A 450 0.26 18.89 -31.45
CA THR A 450 -1.03 18.22 -31.19
C THR A 450 -1.11 16.85 -31.87
N ASP A 451 -0.53 16.71 -33.06
CA ASP A 451 -0.55 15.46 -33.83
C ASP A 451 0.27 14.36 -33.14
N VAL A 452 1.46 14.68 -32.62
CA VAL A 452 2.28 13.74 -31.84
C VAL A 452 1.55 13.28 -30.58
N TRP A 453 0.88 14.18 -29.87
CA TRP A 453 0.10 13.80 -28.68
C TRP A 453 -1.15 13.00 -29.00
N HIS A 454 -1.82 13.30 -30.11
CA HIS A 454 -2.94 12.50 -30.60
C HIS A 454 -2.50 11.09 -30.99
N ASP A 455 -1.38 10.97 -31.70
CA ASP A 455 -0.79 9.70 -32.10
C ASP A 455 -0.36 8.86 -30.89
N THR A 456 0.36 9.48 -29.96
CA THR A 456 0.73 8.89 -28.66
C THR A 456 -0.50 8.37 -27.92
N ARG A 457 -1.58 9.16 -27.83
CA ARG A 457 -2.84 8.74 -27.19
C ARG A 457 -3.52 7.59 -27.93
N ASN A 458 -3.51 7.59 -29.26
CA ASN A 458 -4.11 6.52 -30.08
C ASN A 458 -3.36 5.19 -29.94
N HIS A 459 -2.10 5.25 -29.52
CA HIS A 459 -1.27 4.11 -29.13
C HIS A 459 -1.21 3.94 -27.59
N ASP A 460 -2.31 4.27 -26.90
CA ASP A 460 -2.49 4.08 -25.45
C ASP A 460 -1.46 4.79 -24.56
N GLY A 461 -0.81 5.82 -25.10
CA GLY A 461 0.24 6.60 -24.48
C GLY A 461 1.64 6.01 -24.61
N SER A 462 1.82 4.98 -25.44
CA SER A 462 3.13 4.51 -25.88
C SER A 462 3.82 5.55 -26.75
N VAL A 463 5.15 5.59 -26.73
CA VAL A 463 5.97 6.35 -27.68
C VAL A 463 6.94 5.46 -28.47
N GLN A 464 6.80 4.14 -28.38
CA GLN A 464 7.73 3.20 -29.03
C GLN A 464 7.68 3.29 -30.57
N HIS A 465 6.53 3.70 -31.11
CA HIS A 465 6.28 3.90 -32.54
C HIS A 465 6.82 5.25 -33.08
N VAL A 466 7.31 6.15 -32.23
CA VAL A 466 7.69 7.51 -32.64
C VAL A 466 9.11 7.52 -33.21
N ASP A 467 9.23 7.75 -34.53
CA ASP A 467 10.51 7.56 -35.26
C ASP A 467 11.62 8.56 -34.92
N PHE A 468 11.29 9.79 -34.50
CA PHE A 468 12.30 10.80 -34.18
C PHE A 468 12.87 10.69 -32.75
N LEU A 469 12.33 9.78 -31.93
CA LEU A 469 12.89 9.44 -30.64
C LEU A 469 13.94 8.34 -30.82
N SER A 470 15.09 8.52 -30.17
CA SER A 470 16.11 7.47 -30.05
C SER A 470 15.60 6.29 -29.22
N ASP A 471 16.24 5.14 -29.35
CA ASP A 471 15.90 3.95 -28.57
C ASP A 471 16.09 4.20 -27.07
N GLU A 472 17.12 4.95 -26.69
CA GLU A 472 17.34 5.35 -25.28
C GLU A 472 16.18 6.21 -24.76
N GLU A 473 15.71 7.19 -25.54
CA GLU A 473 14.56 8.02 -25.17
C GLU A 473 13.28 7.19 -25.07
N LYS A 474 13.06 6.26 -26.02
CA LYS A 474 11.92 5.34 -25.98
C LYS A 474 11.97 4.44 -24.73
N ASP A 475 13.14 3.96 -24.34
CA ASP A 475 13.36 3.16 -23.13
C ASP A 475 13.07 3.93 -21.83
N VAL A 476 13.29 5.25 -21.80
CA VAL A 476 12.92 6.11 -20.66
C VAL A 476 11.41 6.24 -20.51
N PHE A 477 10.69 6.31 -21.63
CA PHE A 477 9.26 6.59 -21.66
C PHE A 477 8.41 5.34 -21.92
N LYS A 478 8.96 4.13 -21.71
CA LYS A 478 8.15 2.91 -21.66
C LYS A 478 7.04 3.04 -20.62
N THR A 479 5.84 2.67 -21.02
CA THR A 479 4.68 2.57 -20.16
C THR A 479 4.73 1.30 -19.32
N TYR A 480 3.95 1.21 -18.24
CA TYR A 480 3.90 0.03 -17.38
C TYR A 480 3.68 -1.29 -18.17
N PRO A 481 2.78 -1.37 -19.17
CA PRO A 481 2.64 -2.57 -19.98
C PRO A 481 3.85 -2.95 -20.83
N GLU A 482 4.76 -2.01 -21.11
CA GLU A 482 5.94 -2.19 -21.97
C GLU A 482 7.21 -2.53 -21.18
N ILE A 483 7.17 -2.36 -19.86
CA ILE A 483 8.29 -2.67 -18.96
C ILE A 483 8.27 -4.17 -18.63
N ASP A 484 9.45 -4.79 -18.67
CA ASP A 484 9.65 -6.15 -18.20
C ASP A 484 9.28 -6.28 -16.71
N GLN A 485 8.29 -7.11 -16.43
CA GLN A 485 7.82 -7.34 -15.07
C GLN A 485 8.90 -8.00 -14.20
N MET A 486 9.85 -8.74 -14.78
CA MET A 486 10.97 -9.29 -14.02
C MET A 486 11.90 -8.19 -13.50
N SER A 487 12.11 -7.11 -14.27
CA SER A 487 12.85 -5.93 -13.81
C SER A 487 12.16 -5.26 -12.61
N ILE A 488 10.82 -5.24 -12.56
CA ILE A 488 10.06 -4.76 -11.40
C ILE A 488 10.29 -5.66 -10.18
N ILE A 489 10.25 -6.99 -10.35
CA ILE A 489 10.57 -7.96 -9.29
C ILE A 489 12.00 -7.76 -8.76
N HIS A 490 12.98 -7.60 -9.65
CA HIS A 490 14.37 -7.39 -9.24
C HIS A 490 14.58 -6.11 -8.43
N GLN A 491 14.00 -4.99 -8.88
CA GLN A 491 14.09 -3.76 -8.10
C GLN A 491 13.34 -3.86 -6.77
N ALA A 492 12.18 -4.53 -6.75
CA ALA A 492 11.41 -4.76 -5.54
C ALA A 492 12.17 -5.59 -4.51
N ALA A 493 12.83 -6.66 -4.93
CA ALA A 493 13.69 -7.46 -4.07
C ALA A 493 14.87 -6.64 -3.52
N THR A 494 15.55 -5.87 -4.38
CA THR A 494 16.68 -5.03 -3.98
C THR A 494 16.30 -4.02 -2.89
N ARG A 495 15.16 -3.34 -3.04
CA ARG A 495 14.72 -2.36 -2.03
C ARG A 495 14.13 -3.01 -0.78
N GLN A 496 13.65 -4.26 -0.87
CA GLN A 496 13.05 -4.99 0.25
C GLN A 496 14.04 -5.17 1.42
N GLU A 497 15.34 -5.24 1.12
CA GLU A 497 16.43 -5.30 2.10
C GLU A 497 16.42 -4.11 3.08
N PHE A 498 15.91 -2.96 2.65
CA PHE A 498 15.87 -1.71 3.41
C PHE A 498 14.48 -1.40 4.00
N ILE A 499 13.46 -2.17 3.63
CA ILE A 499 12.08 -1.96 4.07
C ILE A 499 11.75 -3.00 5.16
N ASP A 500 11.57 -2.55 6.40
CA ASP A 500 11.24 -3.47 7.50
C ASP A 500 9.83 -4.04 7.42
N GLN A 501 8.89 -3.32 6.80
CA GLN A 501 7.59 -3.87 6.43
C GLN A 501 7.61 -4.43 4.99
N GLY A 502 6.65 -4.08 4.14
CA GLY A 502 6.53 -4.55 2.77
C GLY A 502 6.29 -3.41 1.77
N GLN A 503 5.91 -3.81 0.56
CA GLN A 503 5.62 -2.91 -0.55
C GLN A 503 4.40 -3.44 -1.32
N SER A 504 3.45 -2.56 -1.64
CA SER A 504 2.31 -2.90 -2.48
C SER A 504 2.77 -3.09 -3.92
N LEU A 505 3.16 -4.31 -4.26
CA LEU A 505 3.75 -4.64 -5.55
C LEU A 505 2.69 -5.18 -6.50
N ASN A 506 2.15 -4.31 -7.36
CA ASN A 506 1.36 -4.79 -8.48
C ASN A 506 2.28 -5.40 -9.55
N VAL A 507 1.69 -6.23 -10.40
CA VAL A 507 2.28 -6.70 -11.65
C VAL A 507 1.27 -6.48 -12.76
N LEU A 508 1.74 -6.19 -13.97
CA LEU A 508 0.89 -6.04 -15.14
C LEU A 508 1.22 -7.14 -16.14
N ILE A 509 0.26 -8.03 -16.37
CA ILE A 509 0.47 -9.23 -17.18
C ILE A 509 -0.46 -9.17 -18.39
N HIS A 510 0.11 -9.30 -19.58
CA HIS A 510 -0.67 -9.37 -20.81
C HIS A 510 -1.55 -10.65 -20.79
N PRO A 511 -2.84 -10.60 -21.20
CA PRO A 511 -3.74 -11.77 -21.15
C PRO A 511 -3.24 -13.00 -21.91
N ASP A 512 -2.52 -12.80 -23.01
CA ASP A 512 -1.93 -13.89 -23.79
C ASP A 512 -0.64 -14.48 -23.15
N THR A 513 -0.19 -13.96 -21.99
CA THR A 513 1.01 -14.46 -21.31
C THR A 513 0.78 -15.90 -20.86
N PRO A 514 1.62 -16.87 -21.28
CA PRO A 514 1.45 -18.25 -20.86
C PRO A 514 1.53 -18.39 -19.34
N ALA A 515 0.64 -19.20 -18.75
CA ALA A 515 0.61 -19.45 -17.30
C ALA A 515 1.97 -19.90 -16.73
N LYS A 516 2.79 -20.58 -17.54
CA LYS A 516 4.17 -20.96 -17.18
C LYS A 516 5.07 -19.75 -16.89
N VAL A 517 4.97 -18.69 -17.68
CA VAL A 517 5.75 -17.45 -17.51
C VAL A 517 5.28 -16.70 -16.26
N ILE A 518 3.97 -16.64 -16.04
CA ILE A 518 3.39 -16.06 -14.82
C ILE A 518 3.87 -16.83 -13.57
N ASN A 519 3.85 -18.16 -13.65
CA ASN A 519 4.34 -19.02 -12.58
C ASN A 519 5.83 -18.76 -12.26
N GLU A 520 6.67 -18.62 -13.30
CA GLU A 520 8.08 -18.29 -13.14
C GLU A 520 8.31 -16.93 -12.48
N LEU A 521 7.52 -15.91 -12.84
CA LEU A 521 7.53 -14.60 -12.19
C LEU A 521 7.23 -14.70 -10.69
N TYR A 522 6.18 -15.45 -10.31
CA TYR A 522 5.79 -15.61 -8.90
C TYR A 522 6.78 -16.44 -8.09
N ILE A 523 7.32 -17.52 -8.68
CA ILE A 523 8.38 -18.31 -8.05
C ILE A 523 9.64 -17.46 -7.87
N THR A 524 9.98 -16.62 -8.85
CA THR A 524 11.14 -15.74 -8.75
C THR A 524 10.95 -14.69 -7.66
N ALA A 525 9.77 -14.05 -7.60
CA ALA A 525 9.41 -13.14 -6.52
C ALA A 525 9.61 -13.78 -5.14
N TRP A 526 9.09 -15.00 -4.96
CA TRP A 526 9.28 -15.79 -3.73
C TRP A 526 10.75 -16.04 -3.42
N LYS A 527 11.52 -16.58 -4.37
CA LYS A 527 12.95 -16.91 -4.20
C LYS A 527 13.81 -15.68 -3.89
N MET A 528 13.44 -14.53 -4.42
CA MET A 528 14.13 -13.26 -4.18
C MET A 528 13.75 -12.58 -2.85
N GLY A 529 12.92 -13.22 -2.03
CA GLY A 529 12.57 -12.71 -0.71
C GLY A 529 11.49 -11.62 -0.73
N ILE A 530 10.75 -11.45 -1.83
CA ILE A 530 9.59 -10.54 -1.84
C ILE A 530 8.57 -11.03 -0.81
N LYS A 531 7.99 -10.09 -0.06
CA LYS A 531 7.03 -10.36 1.01
C LYS A 531 5.61 -10.53 0.48
N THR A 532 5.21 -9.72 -0.50
CA THR A 532 3.84 -9.70 -1.04
C THR A 532 3.77 -9.39 -2.53
N LEU A 533 2.69 -9.87 -3.17
CA LEU A 533 2.23 -9.42 -4.48
C LEU A 533 0.78 -8.93 -4.32
N TYR A 534 0.52 -7.70 -4.78
CA TYR A 534 -0.77 -7.03 -4.66
C TYR A 534 -1.69 -7.44 -5.84
N TYR A 535 -2.19 -6.49 -6.63
CA TYR A 535 -2.99 -6.83 -7.81
C TYR A 535 -2.14 -7.35 -8.96
N GLN A 536 -2.71 -8.29 -9.70
CA GLN A 536 -2.35 -8.53 -11.09
C GLN A 536 -3.27 -7.69 -11.96
N HIS A 537 -2.70 -6.70 -12.64
CA HIS A 537 -3.40 -5.94 -13.65
C HIS A 537 -3.32 -6.63 -15.02
N SER A 538 -4.30 -6.32 -15.85
CA SER A 538 -4.42 -6.79 -17.22
C SER A 538 -4.52 -5.60 -18.16
N MET A 539 -4.23 -5.82 -19.44
CA MET A 539 -4.38 -4.83 -20.50
C MET A 539 -5.77 -4.92 -21.12
N ASN A 540 -6.37 -3.77 -21.43
CA ASN A 540 -7.65 -3.76 -22.13
C ASN A 540 -7.48 -4.24 -23.60
N ALA A 541 -8.56 -4.66 -24.24
CA ALA A 541 -8.52 -5.22 -25.60
C ALA A 541 -7.94 -4.28 -26.68
N ALA A 542 -8.07 -2.96 -26.49
CA ALA A 542 -7.51 -1.96 -27.42
C ALA A 542 -5.98 -1.90 -27.32
N GLN A 543 -5.45 -1.92 -26.10
CA GLN A 543 -4.02 -1.96 -25.81
C GLN A 543 -3.35 -3.24 -26.34
N GLN A 544 -4.06 -4.39 -26.28
CA GLN A 544 -3.58 -5.68 -26.81
C GLN A 544 -3.36 -5.65 -28.34
N LEU A 545 -4.26 -4.99 -29.07
CA LEU A 545 -4.18 -4.87 -30.53
C LEU A 545 -3.01 -3.99 -31.00
N ASN A 546 -2.68 -2.96 -30.22
CA ASN A 546 -1.62 -2.02 -30.56
C ASN A 546 -0.22 -2.60 -30.29
N LEU A 547 0.02 -3.28 -29.17
CA LEU A 547 1.29 -3.97 -28.90
C LEU A 547 1.62 -5.05 -29.96
N LYS A 548 0.61 -5.81 -30.41
CA LYS A 548 0.79 -6.81 -31.47
C LYS A 548 1.23 -6.20 -32.81
N LYS A 549 0.87 -4.94 -33.09
CA LYS A 549 1.32 -4.22 -34.30
C LYS A 549 2.78 -3.78 -34.19
N VAL A 550 3.19 -3.31 -33.02
CA VAL A 550 4.59 -2.90 -32.76
C VAL A 550 5.51 -4.12 -32.84
N CYS A 551 5.12 -5.26 -32.26
CA CYS A 551 5.92 -6.50 -32.30
C CYS A 551 6.06 -7.08 -33.73
N LYS A 552 5.03 -6.96 -34.57
CA LYS A 552 5.09 -7.36 -35.99
C LYS A 552 5.95 -6.45 -36.87
N ALA A 553 6.16 -5.19 -36.47
CA ALA A 553 7.05 -4.28 -37.19
C ALA A 553 8.55 -4.60 -36.98
N CYS A 554 8.88 -5.39 -35.94
CA CYS A 554 10.24 -5.87 -35.67
C CYS A 554 10.59 -7.20 -36.37
N GLU A 555 9.59 -7.88 -36.94
CA GLU A 555 9.76 -9.15 -37.69
C GLU A 555 9.71 -8.95 -39.23
N GLY A 556 9.74 -7.70 -39.71
CA GLY A 556 9.67 -7.33 -41.12
C GLY A 556 11.00 -6.87 -41.71
#